data_AF-A0A968TB49-F1
#
_entry.id   AF-A0A968TB49-F1
#
_cell.length_a   1.000
_cell.length_b   1.000
_cell.length_c   1.000
_cell.angle_alpha   90.00
_cell.angle_beta   90.00
_cell.angle_gamma   90.00
#
_symmetry.space_group_name_H-M   'P 1'
#
loop_
_entity.id
_entity.type
_entity.pdbx_description
1 polymer ?
#
loop_
_entity_poly.entity_id
_entity_poly.type
_entity_poly.pdbx_seq_one_letter_code
_entity_poly.pdbx_strand_id
1 'polypeptide(L)'
;MTGKAQWIKEIAEEIGCSQASLKRAIKNISKPINSKYDILLSYAEWSVPKLKNTGRPEALYQRRIRDLENLIGDFKRVTEKMKHEFGEQVARKDDLIETQNQIIADRDRTIADQARIIGELKTLLRSLPLASGG
;
A
#
# COMPACT_ATOMS: atom_id res chain seq x y z
N MET A 1 -18.76 48.40 -9.77
CA MET A 1 -19.84 47.40 -9.62
C MET A 1 -20.29 46.86 -11.00
N THR A 2 -19.41 46.20 -11.77
CA THR A 2 -19.67 45.97 -13.23
C THR A 2 -19.47 44.55 -13.75
N GLY A 3 -18.77 43.64 -13.05
CA GLY A 3 -18.43 42.32 -13.59
C GLY A 3 -19.63 41.41 -13.90
N LYS A 4 -20.58 41.28 -12.97
CA LYS A 4 -21.70 40.32 -13.12
C LYS A 4 -22.66 40.65 -14.27
N ALA A 5 -23.00 41.93 -14.44
CA ALA A 5 -23.90 42.35 -15.52
C ALA A 5 -23.24 42.15 -16.90
N GLN A 6 -21.94 42.41 -16.98
CA GLN A 6 -21.14 42.18 -18.18
C GLN A 6 -21.04 40.68 -18.50
N TRP A 7 -20.74 39.84 -17.51
CA TRP A 7 -20.73 38.38 -17.71
C TRP A 7 -22.10 37.82 -18.16
N ILE A 8 -23.22 38.36 -17.65
CA ILE A 8 -24.55 37.96 -18.13
C ILE A 8 -24.72 38.30 -19.62
N LYS A 9 -24.25 39.47 -20.06
CA LYS A 9 -24.34 39.88 -21.46
C LYS A 9 -23.46 38.99 -22.35
N GLU A 10 -22.20 38.79 -21.96
CA GLU A 10 -21.25 37.94 -22.69
C GLU A 10 -21.78 36.51 -22.82
N ILE A 11 -22.23 35.88 -21.73
CA ILE A 11 -22.76 34.52 -21.77
C ILE A 11 -24.05 34.44 -22.60
N ALA A 12 -24.94 35.44 -22.52
CA ALA A 12 -26.16 35.48 -23.31
C ALA A 12 -25.86 35.47 -24.83
N GLU A 13 -24.84 36.22 -25.24
CA GLU A 13 -24.36 36.26 -26.62
C GLU A 13 -23.66 34.93 -26.99
N GLU A 14 -22.77 34.42 -26.14
CA GLU A 14 -22.01 33.18 -26.37
C GLU A 14 -22.92 31.95 -26.57
N ILE A 15 -23.99 31.80 -25.78
CA ILE A 15 -24.87 30.61 -25.82
C ILE A 15 -26.21 30.86 -26.52
N GLY A 16 -26.41 32.06 -27.09
CA GLY A 16 -27.62 32.41 -27.84
C GLY A 16 -28.90 32.41 -27.01
N CYS A 17 -28.84 32.86 -25.75
CA CYS A 17 -30.01 32.89 -24.86
C CYS A 17 -30.33 34.30 -24.36
N SER A 18 -31.54 34.50 -23.81
CA SER A 18 -31.91 35.83 -23.31
C SER A 18 -31.22 36.13 -21.95
N GLN A 19 -30.77 37.37 -21.77
CA GLN A 19 -30.26 37.83 -20.47
C GLN A 19 -31.29 37.68 -19.35
N ALA A 20 -32.59 37.76 -19.67
CA ALA A 20 -33.69 37.53 -18.72
C ALA A 20 -33.72 36.09 -18.22
N SER A 21 -33.49 35.11 -19.12
CA SER A 21 -33.39 33.69 -18.76
C SER A 21 -32.21 33.43 -17.83
N LEU A 22 -31.03 34.01 -18.12
CA LEU A 22 -29.86 33.92 -17.24
C LEU A 22 -30.13 34.53 -15.85
N LYS A 23 -30.72 35.73 -15.79
CA LYS A 23 -31.09 36.38 -14.52
C LYS A 23 -32.05 35.52 -13.70
N ARG A 24 -33.02 34.87 -14.36
CA ARG A 24 -33.98 33.97 -13.71
C ARG A 24 -33.31 32.70 -13.18
N ALA A 25 -32.37 32.12 -13.93
CA ALA A 25 -31.59 30.96 -13.50
C ALA A 25 -30.72 31.27 -12.27
N ILE A 26 -29.97 32.39 -12.31
CA ILE A 26 -29.15 32.86 -11.17
C ILE A 26 -30.00 33.07 -9.92
N LYS A 27 -31.18 33.70 -10.06
CA LYS A 27 -32.11 33.94 -8.94
C LYS A 27 -32.65 32.63 -8.35
N ASN A 28 -32.90 31.62 -9.19
CA ASN A 28 -33.49 30.35 -8.77
C ASN A 28 -32.50 29.48 -7.98
N ILE A 29 -31.23 29.43 -8.40
CA ILE A 29 -30.22 28.56 -7.80
C ILE A 29 -29.59 29.16 -6.53
N SER A 30 -29.64 30.49 -6.38
CA SER A 30 -29.21 31.19 -5.16
C SER A 30 -27.78 30.86 -4.70
N LYS A 31 -26.87 30.55 -5.64
CA LYS A 31 -25.44 30.34 -5.38
C LYS A 31 -24.64 31.64 -5.58
N PRO A 32 -23.52 31.85 -4.85
CA PRO A 32 -22.60 32.95 -5.12
C PRO A 32 -22.05 32.85 -6.55
N ILE A 33 -21.93 34.01 -7.22
CA ILE A 33 -21.42 34.12 -8.59
C ILE A 33 -20.06 34.82 -8.52
N ASN A 34 -18.98 34.05 -8.65
CA ASN A 34 -17.61 34.54 -8.54
C ASN A 34 -16.93 34.67 -9.91
N SER A 35 -17.50 34.05 -10.94
CA SER A 35 -16.98 34.03 -12.31
C SER A 35 -18.11 34.00 -13.35
N LYS A 36 -17.76 34.23 -14.63
CA LYS A 36 -18.70 34.03 -15.75
C LYS A 36 -19.16 32.58 -15.90
N TYR A 37 -18.34 31.61 -15.50
CA TYR A 37 -18.68 30.19 -15.58
C TYR A 37 -19.75 29.79 -14.56
N ASP A 38 -19.84 30.47 -13.42
CA ASP A 38 -20.90 30.23 -12.43
C ASP A 38 -22.28 30.62 -12.98
N ILE A 39 -22.34 31.62 -13.88
CA ILE A 39 -23.57 32.02 -14.59
C ILE A 39 -23.98 30.93 -15.56
N LEU A 40 -23.04 30.42 -16.35
CA LEU A 40 -23.27 29.33 -17.30
C LEU A 40 -23.73 28.06 -16.58
N LEU A 41 -23.07 27.70 -15.48
CA LEU A 41 -23.42 26.54 -14.66
C LEU A 41 -24.81 26.71 -14.04
N SER A 42 -25.13 27.91 -13.52
CA SER A 42 -26.47 28.22 -13.01
C SER A 42 -27.52 28.06 -14.11
N TYR A 43 -27.26 28.54 -15.32
CA TYR A 43 -28.19 28.37 -16.43
C TYR A 43 -28.37 26.90 -16.84
N ALA A 44 -27.27 26.13 -16.89
CA ALA A 44 -27.30 24.70 -17.20
C ALA A 44 -28.09 23.89 -16.16
N GLU A 45 -27.84 24.10 -14.86
CA GLU A 45 -28.57 23.47 -13.77
C GLU A 45 -30.07 23.85 -13.75
N TRP A 46 -30.40 25.11 -14.09
CA TRP A 46 -31.78 25.57 -14.14
C TRP A 46 -32.56 24.95 -15.31
N SER A 47 -31.92 24.91 -16.48
CA SER A 47 -32.52 24.49 -17.77
C SER A 47 -32.55 22.97 -17.96
N VAL A 48 -31.61 22.22 -17.37
CA VAL A 48 -31.51 20.76 -17.51
C VAL A 48 -31.82 20.07 -16.17
N PRO A 49 -33.00 19.43 -16.03
CA PRO A 49 -33.41 18.81 -14.77
C PRO A 49 -32.43 17.75 -14.23
N LYS A 50 -31.75 17.01 -15.11
CA LYS A 50 -30.74 15.99 -14.72
C LYS A 50 -29.48 16.60 -14.11
N LEU A 51 -29.20 17.88 -14.37
CA LEU A 51 -28.09 18.61 -13.76
C LEU A 51 -28.48 19.22 -12.41
N LYS A 52 -29.78 19.23 -12.05
CA LYS A 52 -30.19 19.58 -10.69
C LYS A 52 -29.71 18.48 -9.74
N ASN A 53 -28.93 18.87 -8.74
CA ASN A 53 -28.38 18.00 -7.69
C ASN A 53 -27.16 17.13 -8.06
N THR A 54 -26.34 17.53 -9.03
CA THR A 54 -25.02 16.89 -9.30
C THR A 54 -24.10 16.84 -8.07
N GLY A 55 -24.26 17.77 -7.12
CA GLY A 55 -23.48 17.80 -5.88
C GLY A 55 -23.67 16.56 -4.98
N ARG A 56 -24.82 15.86 -5.06
CA ARG A 56 -25.04 14.64 -4.26
C ARG A 56 -24.24 13.44 -4.81
N PRO A 57 -24.29 13.11 -6.12
CA PRO A 57 -23.36 12.16 -6.73
C PRO A 57 -21.90 12.54 -6.52
N GLU A 58 -21.54 13.83 -6.68
CA GLU A 58 -20.16 14.29 -6.49
C GLU A 58 -19.65 14.03 -5.06
N ALA A 59 -20.44 14.39 -4.04
CA ALA A 59 -20.09 14.13 -2.64
C ALA A 59 -19.96 12.61 -2.36
N LEU A 60 -20.80 11.78 -2.98
CA LEU A 60 -20.69 10.32 -2.89
C LEU A 60 -19.40 9.80 -3.54
N TYR A 61 -19.02 10.33 -4.70
CA TYR A 61 -17.76 9.96 -5.35
C TYR A 61 -16.54 10.42 -4.54
N GLN A 62 -16.55 11.65 -4.02
CA GLN A 62 -15.47 12.16 -3.16
C GLN A 62 -15.32 11.32 -1.89
N ARG A 63 -16.44 10.92 -1.26
CA ARG A 63 -16.41 10.01 -0.12
C ARG A 63 -15.80 8.66 -0.51
N ARG A 64 -16.22 8.08 -1.64
CA ARG A 64 -15.72 6.79 -2.09
C ARG A 64 -14.24 6.83 -2.46
N ILE A 65 -13.76 7.93 -3.04
CA ILE A 65 -12.33 8.16 -3.30
C ILE A 65 -11.57 8.14 -1.98
N ARG A 66 -12.03 8.88 -0.97
CA ARG A 66 -11.39 8.90 0.35
C ARG A 66 -11.36 7.53 1.02
N ASP A 67 -12.46 6.78 0.93
CA ASP A 67 -12.53 5.42 1.47
C ASP A 67 -11.52 4.49 0.77
N LEU A 68 -11.35 4.62 -0.56
CA LEU A 68 -10.36 3.88 -1.33
C LEU A 68 -8.92 4.29 -0.99
N GLU A 69 -8.64 5.59 -0.81
CA GLU A 69 -7.33 6.09 -0.39
C GLU A 69 -6.93 5.54 0.98
N ASN A 70 -7.87 5.52 1.93
CA ASN A 70 -7.68 4.92 3.24
C ASN A 70 -7.36 3.43 3.13
N LEU A 71 -8.13 2.69 2.33
CA LEU A 71 -7.93 1.26 2.12
C LEU A 71 -6.56 0.97 1.49
N ILE A 72 -6.12 1.77 0.52
CA ILE A 72 -4.78 1.67 -0.07
C ILE A 72 -3.70 1.90 1.01
N GLY A 73 -3.91 2.88 1.89
CA GLY A 73 -3.03 3.14 3.03
C GLY A 73 -2.94 1.96 4.00
N ASP A 74 -4.07 1.35 4.33
CA ASP A 74 -4.13 0.14 5.16
C ASP A 74 -3.37 -1.02 4.52
N PHE A 75 -3.63 -1.30 3.23
CA PHE A 75 -2.92 -2.37 2.52
C PHE A 75 -1.41 -2.16 2.51
N LYS A 76 -0.94 -0.93 2.23
CA LYS A 76 0.50 -0.62 2.26
C LYS A 76 1.11 -0.92 3.63
N ARG A 77 0.44 -0.53 4.73
CA ARG A 77 0.91 -0.82 6.10
C ARG A 77 1.01 -2.32 6.37
N VAL A 78 -0.01 -3.08 6.00
CA VAL A 78 -0.03 -4.54 6.20
C VAL A 78 1.07 -5.20 5.39
N THR A 79 1.26 -4.80 4.12
CA THR A 79 2.31 -5.34 3.25
C THR A 79 3.71 -5.06 3.80
N GLU A 80 3.99 -3.84 4.25
CA GLU A 80 5.30 -3.53 4.84
C GLU A 80 5.56 -4.29 6.15
N LYS A 81 4.54 -4.43 7.00
CA LYS A 81 4.64 -5.27 8.21
C LYS A 81 4.96 -6.72 7.86
N MET A 82 4.24 -7.29 6.90
CA MET A 82 4.45 -8.68 6.47
C MET A 82 5.85 -8.89 5.87
N LYS A 83 6.33 -7.92 5.08
CA LYS A 83 7.69 -7.94 4.52
C LYS A 83 8.76 -7.90 5.61
N HIS A 84 8.56 -7.09 6.65
CA HIS A 84 9.46 -7.01 7.78
C HIS A 84 9.50 -8.33 8.56
N GLU A 85 8.35 -8.86 8.95
CA GLU A 85 8.24 -10.15 9.66
C GLU A 85 8.84 -11.30 8.86
N PHE A 86 8.63 -11.32 7.55
CA PHE A 86 9.24 -12.31 6.67
C PHE A 86 10.77 -12.19 6.66
N GLY A 87 11.30 -10.96 6.59
CA GLY A 87 12.75 -10.71 6.68
C GLY A 87 13.36 -11.21 7.99
N GLU A 88 12.69 -10.98 9.12
CA GLU A 88 13.13 -11.49 10.42
C GLU A 88 13.13 -13.03 10.47
N GLN A 89 12.12 -13.68 9.88
CA GLN A 89 12.06 -15.14 9.83
C GLN A 89 13.16 -15.74 8.96
N VAL A 90 13.49 -15.09 7.83
CA VAL A 90 14.62 -15.51 6.98
C VAL A 90 15.94 -15.39 7.73
N ALA A 91 16.19 -14.26 8.40
CA ALA A 91 17.40 -14.07 9.19
C ALA A 91 17.54 -15.14 10.29
N ARG A 92 16.47 -15.40 11.06
CA ARG A 92 16.47 -16.45 12.10
C ARG A 92 16.72 -17.84 11.52
N LYS A 93 16.18 -18.12 10.33
CA LYS A 93 16.41 -19.40 9.65
C LYS A 93 17.88 -19.54 9.26
N ASP A 94 18.50 -18.49 8.75
CA ASP A 94 19.91 -18.50 8.37
C ASP A 94 20.82 -18.71 9.60
N ASP A 95 20.54 -18.03 10.71
CA ASP A 95 21.25 -18.22 11.99
C ASP A 95 21.14 -19.67 12.51
N LEU A 96 19.95 -20.27 12.38
CA LEU A 96 19.72 -21.66 12.77
C LEU A 96 20.51 -22.64 11.89
N ILE A 97 20.58 -22.39 10.58
CA ILE A 97 21.37 -23.21 9.65
C ILE A 97 22.86 -23.11 9.98
N GLU A 98 23.37 -21.91 10.25
CA GLU A 98 24.76 -21.71 10.65
C GLU A 98 25.08 -22.48 11.93
N THR A 99 24.23 -22.33 12.95
CA THR A 99 24.36 -23.05 14.22
C THR A 99 24.36 -24.57 14.01
N GLN A 100 23.46 -25.09 13.16
CA GLN A 100 23.41 -26.53 12.86
C GLN A 100 24.67 -27.01 12.14
N ASN A 101 25.19 -26.25 11.18
CA ASN A 101 26.43 -26.60 10.48
C ASN A 101 27.62 -26.65 11.44
N GLN A 102 27.67 -25.75 12.42
CA GLN A 102 28.72 -25.72 13.42
C GLN A 102 28.65 -26.94 14.36
N ILE A 103 27.45 -27.32 14.80
CA ILE A 103 27.22 -28.55 15.56
C ILE A 103 27.64 -29.80 14.77
N ILE A 104 27.34 -29.84 13.47
CA ILE A 104 27.75 -30.96 12.59
C ILE A 104 29.27 -31.03 12.52
N ALA A 105 29.95 -29.91 12.29
CA ALA A 105 31.41 -29.86 12.23
C ALA A 105 32.07 -30.33 13.54
N ASP A 106 31.53 -29.95 14.70
CA ASP A 106 32.04 -30.38 16.00
C ASP A 106 31.81 -31.88 16.25
N ARG A 107 30.67 -32.41 15.80
CA ARG A 107 30.41 -33.86 15.85
C ARG A 107 31.37 -34.63 14.96
N ASP A 108 31.63 -34.15 13.75
CA ASP A 108 32.57 -34.79 12.83
C ASP A 108 33.98 -34.86 13.42
N ARG A 109 34.45 -33.78 14.07
CA ARG A 109 35.72 -33.78 14.81
C ARG A 109 35.73 -34.82 15.93
N THR A 110 34.66 -34.85 16.73
CA THR A 110 34.52 -35.81 17.83
C THR A 110 34.56 -37.26 17.34
N ILE A 111 33.88 -37.55 16.22
CA ILE A 111 33.87 -38.88 15.59
C ILE A 111 35.27 -39.24 15.09
N ALA A 112 35.98 -38.30 14.44
CA ALA A 112 37.35 -38.53 13.96
C ALA A 112 38.31 -38.81 15.12
N ASP A 113 38.20 -38.07 16.23
CA ASP A 113 39.01 -38.30 17.43
C ASP A 113 38.72 -39.67 18.07
N GLN A 114 37.44 -40.04 18.17
CA GLN A 114 37.06 -41.37 18.66
C GLN A 114 37.61 -42.48 17.76
N ALA A 115 37.53 -42.33 16.44
CA ALA A 115 38.07 -43.29 15.49
C ALA A 115 39.60 -43.44 15.65
N ARG A 116 40.32 -42.34 15.87
CA ARG A 116 41.76 -42.34 16.16
C ARG A 116 42.07 -43.11 17.44
N ILE A 117 41.39 -42.80 18.54
CA ILE A 117 41.58 -43.49 19.84
C ILE A 117 41.31 -44.99 19.70
N ILE A 118 40.25 -45.38 18.99
CA ILE A 118 39.95 -46.79 18.73
C ILE A 118 41.09 -47.47 17.95
N GLY A 119 41.67 -46.79 16.97
CA GLY A 119 42.83 -47.28 16.21
C GLY A 119 44.07 -47.49 17.09
N GLU A 120 44.36 -46.52 17.96
CA GLU A 120 45.46 -46.59 18.93
C GLU A 120 45.26 -47.77 19.90
N LEU A 121 44.06 -47.92 20.47
CA LEU A 121 43.71 -49.04 21.36
C LEU A 121 43.83 -50.41 20.68
N LYS A 122 43.36 -50.53 19.42
CA LYS A 122 43.53 -51.77 18.64
C LYS A 122 44.99 -52.14 18.42
N THR A 123 45.84 -51.13 18.23
CA THR A 123 47.29 -51.34 18.05
C THR A 123 47.93 -51.79 19.35
N LEU A 124 47.61 -51.13 20.47
CA LEU A 124 48.06 -51.53 21.80
C LEU A 124 47.67 -52.97 22.14
N LEU A 125 46.40 -53.33 21.93
CA LEU A 125 45.89 -54.69 22.17
C LEU A 125 46.65 -55.75 21.36
N ARG A 126 47.03 -55.47 20.11
CA ARG A 126 47.83 -56.38 19.28
C ARG A 126 49.29 -56.49 19.74
N SER A 127 49.80 -55.46 20.40
CA SER A 127 51.18 -55.42 20.91
C SER A 127 51.33 -56.03 22.31
N LEU A 128 50.23 -56.34 22.99
CA LEU A 128 50.29 -57.02 24.28
C LEU A 128 50.88 -58.43 24.07
N PRO A 129 51.93 -58.80 24.82
CA PRO A 129 52.42 -60.17 24.77
C PRO A 129 51.29 -61.09 25.20
N LEU A 130 51.05 -62.16 24.43
CA LEU A 130 50.28 -63.30 24.92
C LEU A 130 50.98 -63.71 26.21
N ALA A 131 50.34 -63.47 27.36
CA ALA A 131 50.80 -64.04 28.61
C ALA A 131 50.88 -65.54 28.35
N SER A 132 52.11 -66.04 28.17
CA SER A 132 52.39 -67.45 28.06
C SER A 132 51.92 -68.05 29.38
N GLY A 133 50.74 -68.65 29.37
CA GLY A 133 50.28 -69.50 30.44
C GLY A 133 51.32 -70.58 30.65
N GLY A 134 51.98 -70.52 31.81
CA GLY A 134 52.59 -71.65 32.47
C GLY A 134 51.62 -72.25 33.46
#